data_AF-A0A259RNT2-F1
#
_entry.id   AF-A0A259RNT2-F1
#
_cell.length_a   1.000
_cell.length_b   1.000
_cell.length_c   1.000
_cell.angle_alpha   90.00
_cell.angle_beta   90.00
_cell.angle_gamma   90.00
#
_symmetry.space_group_name_H-M   'P 1'
#
loop_
_entity.id
_entity.type
_entity.pdbx_description
1 polymer ?
#
loop_
_entity_poly.entity_id
_entity_poly.type
_entity_poly.pdbx_seq_one_letter_code
_entity_poly.pdbx_strand_id
1 'polypeptide(L)'
;MNTRPPHLPAEERREATVESVIELAAQRNPSDITTSAIAQHMGLTQGALFRHFPTKDAIWEAVMQWVATRLMARVDRAIASHDSALDALEAVFFTHAAFVAEHPGVPRMLFGELQRAEDTAAKRAARTLLAAYGKRV
;
A
#
# COMPACT_ATOMS: atom_id res chain seq x y z
N MET A 1 17.56 3.03 -26.31
CA MET A 1 18.34 2.01 -25.58
C MET A 1 17.37 1.19 -24.74
N ASN A 2 17.17 -0.08 -25.06
CA ASN A 2 16.18 -0.95 -24.42
C ASN A 2 16.84 -1.64 -23.22
N THR A 3 16.90 -0.97 -22.08
CA THR A 3 17.40 -1.56 -20.83
C THR A 3 16.35 -2.52 -20.29
N ARG A 4 16.55 -3.81 -20.54
CA ARG A 4 15.75 -4.88 -19.93
C ARG A 4 15.79 -4.69 -18.40
N PRO A 5 14.64 -4.65 -17.71
CA PRO A 5 14.64 -4.41 -16.27
C PRO A 5 15.45 -5.49 -15.54
N PRO A 6 16.24 -5.12 -14.53
CA PRO A 6 17.10 -6.06 -13.79
C PRO A 6 16.27 -7.20 -13.20
N HIS A 7 16.87 -8.39 -13.12
CA HIS A 7 16.21 -9.58 -12.58
C HIS A 7 16.18 -9.49 -11.04
N LEU A 8 15.08 -8.98 -10.49
CA LEU A 8 14.85 -8.94 -9.05
C LEU A 8 14.44 -10.31 -8.50
N PRO A 9 14.79 -10.65 -7.25
CA PRO A 9 14.13 -11.68 -6.48
C PRO A 9 12.61 -11.51 -6.47
N ALA A 10 11.88 -12.61 -6.28
CA ALA A 10 10.41 -12.60 -6.40
C ALA A 10 9.73 -11.67 -5.38
N GLU A 11 10.26 -11.58 -4.16
CA GLU A 11 9.75 -10.71 -3.11
C GLU A 11 9.99 -9.22 -3.44
N GLU A 12 11.21 -8.85 -3.82
CA GLU A 12 11.54 -7.49 -4.29
C GLU A 12 10.69 -7.08 -5.49
N ARG A 13 10.40 -8.01 -6.41
CA ARG A 13 9.49 -7.74 -7.53
C ARG A 13 8.07 -7.44 -7.07
N ARG A 14 7.56 -8.19 -6.08
CA ARG A 14 6.22 -7.96 -5.51
C ARG A 14 6.16 -6.60 -4.83
N GLU A 15 7.19 -6.26 -4.06
CA GLU A 15 7.30 -4.96 -3.38
C GLU A 15 7.35 -3.79 -4.37
N ALA A 16 8.20 -3.87 -5.40
CA ALA A 16 8.28 -2.85 -6.45
C ALA A 16 6.94 -2.68 -7.20
N THR A 17 6.16 -3.76 -7.35
CA THR A 17 4.82 -3.69 -7.94
C THR A 17 3.86 -2.93 -7.03
N VAL A 18 3.89 -3.18 -5.72
CA VAL A 18 3.07 -2.48 -4.73
C VAL A 18 3.39 -0.98 -4.72
N GLU A 19 4.67 -0.63 -4.68
CA GLU A 19 5.12 0.77 -4.70
C GLU A 19 4.66 1.49 -5.98
N SER A 20 4.83 0.85 -7.14
CA SER A 20 4.35 1.38 -8.42
C SER A 20 2.85 1.66 -8.43
N VAL A 21 2.05 0.80 -7.77
CA VAL A 21 0.60 1.00 -7.66
C VAL A 21 0.27 2.19 -6.78
N ILE A 22 0.97 2.35 -5.65
CA ILE A 22 0.81 3.49 -4.75
C ILE A 22 1.18 4.80 -5.48
N GLU A 23 2.25 4.81 -6.26
CA GLU A 23 2.67 5.96 -7.09
C GLU A 23 1.62 6.32 -8.14
N LEU A 24 1.06 5.33 -8.82
CA LEU A 24 -0.01 5.56 -9.80
C LEU A 24 -1.28 6.10 -9.13
N ALA A 25 -1.65 5.56 -7.97
CA ALA A 25 -2.80 6.04 -7.19
C ALA A 25 -2.60 7.46 -6.65
N ALA A 26 -1.36 7.91 -6.46
CA ALA A 26 -1.04 9.30 -6.13
C ALA A 26 -1.38 10.28 -7.27
N GLN A 27 -1.60 9.78 -8.49
CA GLN A 27 -1.83 10.63 -9.67
C GLN A 27 -3.20 10.38 -10.33
N ARG A 28 -3.82 9.22 -10.08
CA ARG A 28 -5.03 8.77 -10.77
C ARG A 28 -6.01 8.14 -9.79
N ASN A 29 -7.29 8.07 -10.19
CA ASN A 29 -8.28 7.33 -9.42
C ASN A 29 -7.92 5.82 -9.43
N PRO A 30 -7.83 5.15 -8.26
CA PRO A 30 -7.52 3.72 -8.19
C PRO A 30 -8.41 2.81 -9.03
N SER A 31 -9.68 3.17 -9.25
CA SER A 31 -10.59 2.41 -10.11
C SER A 31 -10.07 2.27 -11.54
N ASP A 32 -9.37 3.31 -12.03
CA ASP A 32 -8.96 3.46 -13.42
C ASP A 32 -7.57 2.85 -13.69
N ILE A 33 -6.87 2.41 -12.63
CA ILE A 33 -5.55 1.78 -12.76
C ILE A 33 -5.73 0.35 -13.28
N THR A 34 -5.24 0.11 -14.50
CA THR A 34 -5.24 -1.23 -15.12
C THR A 34 -3.92 -1.95 -14.86
N THR A 35 -3.92 -3.29 -14.93
CA THR A 35 -2.68 -4.08 -14.81
C THR A 35 -1.69 -3.80 -15.93
N SER A 36 -2.18 -3.41 -17.12
CA SER A 36 -1.34 -2.93 -18.22
C SER A 36 -0.67 -1.60 -17.90
N ALA A 37 -1.39 -0.66 -17.27
CA ALA A 37 -0.81 0.62 -16.84
C ALA A 37 0.27 0.43 -15.77
N ILE A 38 0.05 -0.50 -14.81
CA ILE A 38 1.05 -0.86 -13.80
C ILE A 38 2.30 -1.44 -14.48
N ALA A 39 2.12 -2.43 -15.36
CA ALA A 39 3.23 -3.04 -16.08
C ALA A 39 4.01 -2.00 -16.91
N GLN A 40 3.31 -1.09 -17.59
CA GLN A 40 3.93 -0.01 -18.34
C GLN A 40 4.75 0.93 -17.44
N HIS A 41 4.20 1.34 -16.29
CA HIS A 41 4.90 2.18 -15.31
C HIS A 41 6.20 1.53 -14.83
N MET A 42 6.19 0.20 -14.68
CA MET A 42 7.35 -0.59 -14.29
C MET A 42 8.31 -0.95 -15.43
N GLY A 43 8.00 -0.63 -16.68
CA GLY A 43 8.77 -1.09 -17.85
C GLY A 43 8.72 -2.61 -18.07
N LEU A 44 7.62 -3.25 -17.66
CA LEU A 44 7.39 -4.70 -17.74
C LEU A 44 6.26 -5.04 -18.71
N THR A 45 6.16 -6.33 -19.06
CA THR A 45 4.96 -6.86 -19.73
C THR A 45 3.89 -7.18 -18.69
N GLN A 46 2.61 -7.09 -19.08
CA GLN A 46 1.50 -7.48 -18.21
C GLN A 46 1.60 -8.95 -17.78
N GLY A 47 2.07 -9.83 -18.67
CA GLY A 47 2.32 -11.24 -18.34
C GLY A 47 3.42 -11.45 -17.30
N ALA A 48 4.44 -10.59 -17.24
CA ALA A 48 5.47 -10.66 -16.18
C ALA A 48 4.88 -10.32 -14.80
N LEU A 49 3.94 -9.38 -14.74
CA LEU A 49 3.24 -9.03 -13.51
C LEU A 49 2.38 -10.21 -13.02
N PHE A 50 1.68 -10.88 -13.92
CA PHE A 50 0.83 -12.02 -13.58
C PHE A 50 1.59 -13.27 -13.07
N ARG A 51 2.91 -13.35 -13.30
CA ARG A 51 3.75 -14.40 -12.67
C ARG A 51 3.82 -14.28 -11.15
N HIS A 52 3.65 -13.07 -10.62
CA HIS A 52 3.73 -12.79 -9.19
C HIS A 52 2.36 -12.52 -8.56
N PHE A 53 1.42 -11.97 -9.32
CA PHE A 53 0.08 -11.67 -8.85
C PHE A 53 -0.95 -12.25 -9.81
N PRO A 54 -1.69 -13.31 -9.44
CA PRO A 54 -2.61 -13.96 -10.37
C PRO A 54 -3.79 -13.07 -10.81
N THR A 55 -4.14 -12.04 -10.03
CA THR A 55 -5.26 -11.13 -10.30
C THR A 55 -4.92 -9.70 -9.91
N LYS A 56 -5.71 -8.73 -10.41
CA LYS A 56 -5.65 -7.32 -9.96
C LYS A 56 -5.92 -7.22 -8.46
N ASP A 57 -6.93 -7.93 -7.96
CA ASP A 57 -7.28 -7.90 -6.53
C ASP A 57 -6.14 -8.43 -5.64
N ALA A 58 -5.34 -9.41 -6.11
CA ALA A 58 -4.17 -9.88 -5.37
C ALA A 58 -3.07 -8.81 -5.23
N ILE A 59 -2.97 -7.89 -6.20
CA ILE A 59 -2.06 -6.73 -6.10
C ILE A 59 -2.60 -5.75 -5.05
N TRP A 60 -3.91 -5.44 -5.10
CA TRP A 60 -4.55 -4.52 -4.15
C TRP A 60 -4.48 -5.03 -2.71
N GLU A 61 -4.69 -6.34 -2.52
CA GLU A 61 -4.50 -6.98 -1.22
C GLU A 61 -3.06 -6.83 -0.72
N ALA A 62 -2.07 -7.07 -1.59
CA ALA A 62 -0.67 -6.89 -1.24
C ALA A 62 -0.33 -5.42 -0.90
N VAL A 63 -0.95 -4.45 -1.57
CA VAL A 63 -0.83 -3.04 -1.21
C VAL A 63 -1.38 -2.79 0.19
N MET A 64 -2.59 -3.27 0.51
CA MET A 64 -3.17 -3.09 1.85
C MET A 64 -2.31 -3.76 2.94
N GLN A 65 -1.75 -4.93 2.66
CA GLN A 65 -0.84 -5.61 3.59
C GLN A 65 0.47 -4.83 3.78
N TRP A 66 1.05 -4.31 2.71
CA TRP A 66 2.26 -3.46 2.75
C TRP A 66 2.03 -2.21 3.60
N VAL A 67 0.88 -1.55 3.43
CA VAL A 67 0.48 -0.37 4.21
C VAL A 67 0.31 -0.76 5.67
N ALA A 68 -0.42 -1.83 5.97
CA ALA A 68 -0.65 -2.29 7.34
C ALA A 68 0.69 -2.57 8.05
N THR A 69 1.56 -3.37 7.44
CA THR A 69 2.87 -3.71 8.03
C THR A 69 3.69 -2.46 8.34
N ARG A 70 3.83 -1.54 7.39
CA ARG A 70 4.69 -0.36 7.54
C ARG A 70 4.11 0.69 8.48
N LEU A 71 2.83 1.01 8.35
CA LEU A 71 2.19 2.01 9.20
C LEU A 71 2.12 1.52 10.64
N MET A 72 1.70 0.26 10.88
CA MET A 72 1.66 -0.27 12.25
C MET A 72 3.05 -0.27 12.89
N ALA A 73 4.09 -0.70 12.17
CA ALA A 73 5.45 -0.67 12.71
C ALA A 73 5.94 0.75 13.06
N ARG A 74 5.57 1.76 12.27
CA ARG A 74 5.90 3.17 12.61
C ARG A 74 5.12 3.65 13.84
N VAL A 75 3.82 3.35 13.92
CA VAL A 75 2.96 3.70 15.06
C VAL A 75 3.44 3.02 16.34
N ASP A 76 3.73 1.72 16.29
CA ASP A 76 4.21 0.94 17.44
C ASP A 76 5.53 1.51 17.99
N ARG A 77 6.44 1.93 17.09
CA ARG A 77 7.67 2.62 17.51
C ARG A 77 7.40 4.00 18.12
N ALA A 78 6.49 4.78 17.54
CA ALA A 78 6.15 6.11 18.07
C ALA A 78 5.59 6.02 19.50
N ILE A 79 4.72 5.04 19.75
CA ILE A 79 4.17 4.75 21.08
C ILE A 79 5.28 4.31 22.05
N ALA A 80 6.11 3.35 21.66
CA ALA A 80 7.15 2.80 22.52
C ALA A 80 8.29 3.78 22.86
N SER A 81 8.40 4.90 22.14
CA SER A 81 9.47 5.90 22.34
C SER A 81 9.12 7.01 23.34
N HIS A 82 7.91 6.98 23.93
CA HIS A 82 7.42 8.05 24.80
C HIS A 82 6.74 7.47 26.05
N ASP A 83 7.06 8.05 27.21
CA ASP A 83 6.48 7.64 28.51
C ASP A 83 5.13 8.32 28.80
N SER A 84 4.92 9.52 28.23
CA SER A 84 3.68 10.29 28.36
C SER A 84 2.67 9.85 27.31
N ALA A 85 1.43 9.58 27.73
CA ALA A 85 0.35 9.22 26.82
C ALA A 85 0.02 10.35 25.81
N LEU A 86 0.15 11.61 26.23
CA LEU A 86 -0.10 12.75 25.34
C LEU A 86 1.01 12.88 24.29
N ASP A 87 2.27 12.71 24.68
CA ASP A 87 3.43 12.79 23.80
C ASP A 87 3.42 11.62 22.80
N ALA A 88 3.04 10.42 23.26
CA ALA A 88 2.83 9.26 22.40
C ALA A 88 1.74 9.51 21.36
N LEU A 89 0.60 10.12 21.75
CA LEU A 89 -0.49 10.46 20.83
C LEU A 89 -0.04 11.49 19.79
N GLU A 90 0.68 12.53 20.21
CA GLU A 90 1.27 13.54 19.33
C GLU A 90 2.25 12.89 18.33
N ALA A 91 3.14 12.01 18.81
CA ALA A 91 4.09 11.29 17.97
C ALA A 91 3.39 10.39 16.94
N VAL A 92 2.31 9.71 17.34
CA VAL A 92 1.50 8.89 16.42
C VAL A 92 0.82 9.77 15.36
N PHE A 93 0.28 10.93 15.74
CA PHE A 93 -0.32 11.87 14.80
C PHE A 93 0.66 12.29 13.71
N PHE A 94 1.85 12.78 14.10
CA PHE A 94 2.86 13.20 13.13
C PHE A 94 3.40 12.04 12.30
N THR A 95 3.56 10.86 12.90
CA THR A 95 3.99 9.65 12.21
C THR A 95 2.99 9.23 11.12
N HIS A 96 1.69 9.26 11.43
CA HIS A 96 0.64 8.98 10.46
C HIS A 96 0.65 10.03 9.34
N ALA A 97 0.64 11.31 9.71
CA ALA A 97 0.62 12.42 8.74
C ALA A 97 1.81 12.34 7.78
N ALA A 98 3.01 12.08 8.30
CA ALA A 98 4.21 11.88 7.49
C ALA A 98 4.08 10.68 6.53
N PHE A 99 3.59 9.54 7.02
CA PHE A 99 3.39 8.35 6.17
C PHE A 99 2.42 8.62 5.01
N VAL A 100 1.32 9.35 5.26
CA VAL A 100 0.37 9.73 4.22
C VAL A 100 0.96 10.76 3.25
N ALA A 101 1.78 11.69 3.75
CA ALA A 101 2.49 12.66 2.90
C ALA A 101 3.55 12.01 2.00
N GLU A 102 4.27 11.01 2.51
CA GLU A 102 5.22 10.19 1.76
C GLU A 102 4.52 9.30 0.72
N HIS A 103 3.30 8.85 1.02
CA HIS A 103 2.55 7.90 0.18
C HIS A 103 1.11 8.36 -0.13
N PRO A 104 0.93 9.46 -0.88
CA PRO A 104 -0.39 10.07 -1.11
C PRO A 104 -1.39 9.18 -1.87
N GLY A 105 -0.93 8.12 -2.54
CA GLY A 105 -1.80 7.11 -3.15
C GLY A 105 -2.50 6.19 -2.14
N VAL A 106 -1.91 5.99 -0.95
CA VAL A 106 -2.45 5.09 0.08
C VAL A 106 -3.85 5.47 0.53
N PRO A 107 -4.14 6.70 0.99
CA PRO A 107 -5.51 7.05 1.41
C PRO A 107 -6.51 6.89 0.27
N ARG A 108 -6.14 7.23 -0.97
CA ARG A 108 -7.02 7.06 -2.14
C ARG A 108 -7.37 5.61 -2.38
N MET A 109 -6.38 4.72 -2.30
CA MET A 109 -6.62 3.28 -2.43
C MET A 109 -7.46 2.72 -1.29
N LEU A 110 -7.14 3.10 -0.04
CA LEU A 110 -7.85 2.63 1.14
C LEU A 110 -9.34 3.01 1.07
N PHE A 111 -9.65 4.28 0.83
CA PHE A 111 -11.04 4.74 0.75
C PHE A 111 -11.76 4.21 -0.49
N GLY A 112 -11.05 4.12 -1.63
CA GLY A 112 -11.61 3.51 -2.84
C GLY A 112 -12.03 2.06 -2.64
N GLU A 113 -11.19 1.25 -1.98
CA GLU A 113 -11.52 -0.16 -1.68
C GLU A 113 -12.69 -0.28 -0.69
N LEU A 114 -12.77 0.59 0.32
CA LEU A 114 -13.86 0.56 1.29
C LEU A 114 -15.22 0.90 0.66
N GLN A 115 -15.24 1.67 -0.43
CA GLN A 115 -16.45 2.06 -1.15
C GLN A 115 -16.94 1.00 -2.17
N ARG A 116 -16.13 -0.02 -2.50
CA ARG A 116 -16.55 -1.07 -3.45
C ARG A 116 -17.80 -1.80 -2.97
N ALA A 117 -18.68 -2.18 -3.90
CA ALA A 117 -19.87 -2.94 -3.57
C ALA A 117 -19.52 -4.35 -3.09
N GLU A 118 -18.55 -4.99 -3.74
CA GLU A 118 -18.13 -6.35 -3.44
C GLU A 118 -17.26 -6.43 -2.18
N ASP A 119 -17.32 -7.57 -1.49
CA ASP A 119 -16.40 -7.89 -0.39
C ASP A 119 -15.12 -8.54 -0.95
N THR A 120 -14.23 -7.72 -1.49
CA THR A 120 -12.94 -8.17 -2.04
C THR A 120 -11.95 -8.54 -0.92
N ALA A 121 -10.91 -9.31 -1.26
CA ALA A 121 -9.83 -9.60 -0.32
C ALA A 121 -9.12 -8.31 0.15
N ALA A 122 -8.90 -7.37 -0.78
CA ALA A 122 -8.35 -6.05 -0.47
C ALA A 122 -9.25 -5.25 0.49
N LYS A 123 -10.57 -5.26 0.31
CA LYS A 123 -11.51 -4.60 1.24
C LYS A 123 -11.47 -5.21 2.64
N ARG A 124 -11.37 -6.54 2.75
CA ARG A 124 -11.16 -7.20 4.05
C ARG A 124 -9.83 -6.80 4.68
N ALA A 125 -8.74 -6.77 3.91
CA ALA A 125 -7.44 -6.32 4.39
C ALA A 125 -7.47 -4.85 4.86
N ALA A 126 -8.15 -3.96 4.13
CA ALA A 126 -8.38 -2.57 4.52
C ALA A 126 -9.13 -2.44 5.85
N ARG A 127 -10.18 -3.24 6.06
CA ARG A 127 -10.92 -3.27 7.34
C ARG A 127 -10.04 -3.78 8.49
N THR A 128 -9.25 -4.82 8.25
CA THR A 128 -8.29 -5.34 9.24
C THR A 128 -7.24 -4.29 9.59
N LEU A 129 -6.71 -3.56 8.61
CA LEU A 129 -5.80 -2.44 8.83
C LEU A 129 -6.41 -1.38 9.73
N LEU A 130 -7.64 -0.92 9.44
CA LEU A 130 -8.33 0.09 10.24
C LEU A 130 -8.57 -0.39 11.68
N ALA A 131 -9.00 -1.64 11.84
CA ALA A 131 -9.22 -2.24 13.15
C ALA A 131 -7.91 -2.40 13.94
N ALA A 132 -6.80 -2.75 13.27
CA ALA A 132 -5.49 -2.86 13.90
C ALA A 132 -4.94 -1.50 14.30
N TYR A 133 -5.17 -0.46 13.50
CA TYR A 133 -4.79 0.91 13.82
C TYR A 133 -5.55 1.41 15.05
N GLY A 134 -6.88 1.30 15.05
CA GLY A 134 -7.73 1.78 16.16
C GLY A 134 -7.58 1.02 17.49
N LYS A 135 -6.81 -0.08 17.54
CA LYS A 135 -6.44 -0.76 18.79
C LYS A 135 -5.18 -0.18 19.45
N ARG A 136 -4.40 0.60 18.69
CA ARG A 136 -3.13 1.20 19.14
C ARG A 136 -3.29 2.61 19.67
N VAL A 137 -4.29 3.33 19.14
CA VAL A 137 -4.61 4.72 19.47
C VAL A 137 -5.91 4.80 20.27
#